data_AF-R9KS47-F1
#
_entry.id   AF-R9KS47-F1
#
_cell.length_a   1.000
_cell.length_b   1.000
_cell.length_c   1.000
_cell.angle_alpha   90.00
_cell.angle_beta   90.00
_cell.angle_gamma   90.00
#
_symmetry.space_group_name_H-M   'P 1'
#
loop_
_entity.id
_entity.type
_entity.pdbx_description
1 polymer ?
#
loop_
_entity_poly.entity_id
_entity_poly.type
_entity_poly.pdbx_seq_one_letter_code
_entity_poly.pdbx_strand_id
1 'polypeptide(L)'
;MNLRNMKRGEDTEQIKVMRWAAGAECRYPELRWLYHVPNGGSRDSAEAIKLKNMGVKRGVSDLCLPFPHGRYHGLYIEMKYGRNRTTKEQAEFLRDMSDAGHCVAVCHDAQSAAGLIEQYINLPENGLVSFSVLKEFSCFWDEDGICHIKLPGPFA
;
A
#
# COMPACT_ATOMS: atom_id res chain seq x y z
N MET A 1 16.77 -15.07 1.92
CA MET A 1 16.18 -15.84 0.79
C MET A 1 16.41 -15.06 -0.50
N ASN A 2 16.73 -15.70 -1.63
CA ASN A 2 16.96 -14.99 -2.90
C ASN A 2 15.62 -14.73 -3.61
N LEU A 3 15.33 -13.47 -3.94
CA LEU A 3 14.07 -13.07 -4.59
C LEU A 3 13.82 -13.81 -5.91
N ARG A 4 14.88 -14.17 -6.64
CA ARG A 4 14.80 -14.89 -7.92
C ARG A 4 14.20 -16.29 -7.79
N ASN A 5 14.22 -16.86 -6.58
CA ASN A 5 13.74 -18.21 -6.31
C ASN A 5 12.37 -18.23 -5.63
N MET A 6 11.76 -17.06 -5.38
CA MET A 6 10.44 -16.94 -4.76
C MET A 6 9.35 -16.98 -5.82
N LYS A 7 8.27 -17.70 -5.56
CA LYS A 7 7.05 -17.63 -6.37
C LYS A 7 6.49 -16.21 -6.30
N ARG A 8 6.10 -15.65 -7.45
CA ARG A 8 5.46 -14.33 -7.50
C ARG A 8 4.17 -14.34 -6.67
N GLY A 9 4.02 -13.32 -5.84
CA GLY A 9 2.95 -13.13 -4.87
C GLY A 9 3.07 -11.78 -4.17
N GLU A 10 2.19 -11.52 -3.21
CA GLU A 10 2.10 -10.26 -2.45
C GLU A 10 3.45 -9.85 -1.84
N ASP A 11 4.09 -10.75 -1.07
CA ASP A 11 5.43 -10.53 -0.50
C ASP A 11 6.46 -10.09 -1.55
N THR A 12 6.48 -10.77 -2.71
CA THR A 12 7.47 -10.45 -3.75
C THR A 12 7.20 -9.11 -4.43
N GLU A 13 5.93 -8.71 -4.56
CA GLU A 13 5.57 -7.40 -5.10
C GLU A 13 5.91 -6.31 -4.07
N GLN A 14 5.59 -6.50 -2.80
CA GLN A 14 5.97 -5.57 -1.74
C GLN A 14 7.49 -5.40 -1.62
N ILE A 15 8.27 -6.50 -1.69
CA ILE A 15 9.74 -6.39 -1.66
C ILE A 15 10.25 -5.56 -2.86
N LYS A 16 9.61 -5.65 -4.03
CA LYS A 16 9.97 -4.81 -5.18
C LYS A 16 9.64 -3.33 -4.91
N VAL A 17 8.50 -3.03 -4.27
CA VAL A 17 8.16 -1.65 -3.84
C VAL A 17 9.24 -1.10 -2.91
N MET A 18 9.60 -1.83 -1.86
CA MET A 18 10.60 -1.38 -0.89
C MET A 18 11.99 -1.19 -1.53
N ARG A 19 12.36 -2.05 -2.49
CA ARG A 19 13.62 -1.90 -3.26
C ARG A 19 13.60 -0.68 -4.16
N TRP A 20 12.47 -0.41 -4.82
CA TRP A 20 12.30 0.80 -5.62
C TRP A 20 12.39 2.04 -4.72
N ALA A 21 11.68 2.05 -3.57
CA ALA A 21 11.67 3.17 -2.65
C ALA A 21 13.08 3.51 -2.16
N ALA A 22 13.85 2.50 -1.72
CA ALA A 22 15.25 2.69 -1.30
C ALA A 22 16.15 3.27 -2.41
N GLY A 23 15.92 2.89 -3.68
CA GLY A 23 16.63 3.47 -4.82
C GLY A 23 16.18 4.88 -5.19
N ALA A 24 14.94 5.24 -4.81
CA ALA A 24 14.33 6.54 -5.09
C ALA A 24 14.56 7.57 -3.96
N GLU A 25 15.06 7.16 -2.79
CA GLU A 25 15.34 8.05 -1.63
C GLU A 25 16.22 9.26 -1.99
N CYS A 26 17.18 9.10 -2.92
CA CYS A 26 18.01 10.22 -3.39
C CYS A 26 17.20 11.33 -4.07
N ARG A 27 16.05 10.99 -4.67
CA ARG A 27 15.13 11.94 -5.30
C ARG A 27 14.01 12.36 -4.36
N TYR A 28 13.54 11.45 -3.52
CA TYR A 28 12.38 11.59 -2.63
C TYR A 28 12.80 11.24 -1.18
N PRO A 29 13.43 12.17 -0.43
CA PRO A 29 14.03 11.89 0.88
C PRO A 29 13.05 11.41 1.96
N GLU A 30 11.76 11.71 1.82
CA GLU A 30 10.67 11.22 2.68
C GLU A 30 10.46 9.70 2.58
N LEU A 31 10.90 9.04 1.50
CA LEU A 31 10.78 7.59 1.34
C LEU A 31 11.56 6.78 2.39
N ARG A 32 12.54 7.39 3.08
CA ARG A 32 13.18 6.79 4.26
C ARG A 32 12.18 6.45 5.38
N TRP A 33 10.98 7.06 5.34
CA TRP A 33 9.89 6.82 6.28
C TRP A 33 8.77 5.96 5.72
N LEU A 34 8.91 5.40 4.50
CA LEU A 34 8.02 4.35 4.03
C LEU A 34 8.37 3.04 4.75
N TYR A 35 7.41 2.43 5.43
CA TYR A 35 7.66 1.18 6.16
C TYR A 35 6.54 0.16 5.99
N HIS A 36 6.91 -1.11 6.17
CA HIS A 36 5.97 -2.21 6.26
C HIS A 36 5.38 -2.33 7.67
N VAL A 37 4.07 -2.57 7.76
CA VAL A 37 3.36 -2.92 8.98
C VAL A 37 3.13 -4.44 9.04
N PRO A 38 3.94 -5.22 9.78
CA PRO A 38 3.86 -6.69 9.83
C PRO A 38 2.74 -7.21 10.76
N ASN A 39 1.54 -6.63 10.64
CA ASN A 39 0.39 -7.04 11.43
C ASN A 39 -0.24 -8.34 10.87
N GLY A 40 -0.09 -8.60 9.58
CA GLY A 40 -0.44 -9.86 8.92
C GLY A 40 0.64 -10.95 9.02
N GLY A 41 0.33 -12.16 8.55
CA GLY A 41 1.31 -13.25 8.41
C GLY A 41 1.29 -14.33 9.51
N SER A 42 1.80 -15.50 9.12
CA SER A 42 1.93 -16.69 9.98
C SER A 42 3.07 -16.53 10.96
N ARG A 43 2.81 -16.88 12.22
CA ARG A 43 3.79 -16.89 13.31
C ARG A 43 3.35 -17.89 14.37
N ASP A 44 4.21 -18.19 15.33
CA ASP A 44 3.82 -19.07 16.43
C ASP A 44 2.69 -18.46 17.26
N SER A 45 1.86 -19.33 17.84
CA SER A 45 0.70 -18.96 18.64
C SER A 45 1.04 -18.04 19.82
N ALA A 46 2.14 -18.29 20.52
CA ALA A 46 2.55 -17.48 21.67
C ALA A 46 2.99 -16.09 21.24
N GLU A 47 3.73 -16.00 20.13
CA GLU A 47 4.14 -14.73 19.54
C GLU A 47 2.94 -13.92 19.03
N ALA A 48 1.97 -14.57 18.38
CA ALA A 48 0.75 -13.92 17.92
C ALA A 48 -0.06 -13.31 19.09
N ILE A 49 -0.19 -14.03 20.20
CA ILE A 49 -0.87 -13.52 21.42
C ILE A 49 -0.10 -12.35 22.01
N LYS A 50 1.23 -12.48 22.15
CA LYS A 50 2.09 -11.40 22.67
C LYS A 50 1.94 -10.13 21.83
N LEU A 51 2.04 -10.22 20.50
CA LEU A 51 1.92 -9.07 19.61
C LEU A 51 0.54 -8.43 19.69
N LYS A 52 -0.54 -9.23 19.79
CA LYS A 52 -1.90 -8.70 20.02
C LYS A 52 -1.99 -7.91 21.31
N ASN A 53 -1.39 -8.40 22.39
CA ASN A 53 -1.33 -7.68 23.67
C ASN A 53 -0.46 -6.40 23.59
N MET A 54 0.53 -6.37 22.70
CA MET A 54 1.33 -5.18 22.41
C MET A 54 0.62 -4.17 21.48
N GLY A 55 -0.57 -4.52 20.96
CA GLY A 55 -1.41 -3.60 20.20
C GLY A 55 -1.40 -3.77 18.68
N VAL A 56 -0.86 -4.87 18.13
CA VAL A 56 -1.04 -5.13 16.69
C VAL A 56 -2.53 -5.26 16.38
N LYS A 57 -2.97 -4.57 15.32
CA LYS A 57 -4.36 -4.58 14.86
C LYS A 57 -4.43 -5.33 13.54
N ARG A 58 -5.32 -6.32 13.47
CA ARG A 58 -5.65 -6.98 12.21
C ARG A 58 -6.23 -5.96 11.24
N GLY A 59 -5.91 -6.08 9.95
CA GLY A 59 -6.49 -5.25 8.90
C GLY A 59 -5.73 -3.96 8.60
N VAL A 60 -4.77 -3.55 9.43
CA VAL A 60 -3.89 -2.42 9.12
C VAL A 60 -3.12 -2.71 7.84
N SER A 61 -3.13 -1.75 6.91
CA SER A 61 -2.50 -1.87 5.59
C SER A 61 -1.02 -2.21 5.65
N ASP A 62 -0.54 -2.91 4.63
CA ASP A 62 0.82 -3.42 4.61
C ASP A 62 1.89 -2.34 4.60
N LEU A 63 1.66 -1.20 3.93
CA LEU A 63 2.62 -0.11 3.79
C LEU A 63 2.04 1.21 4.34
N CYS A 64 2.91 1.96 5.02
CA CYS A 64 2.61 3.29 5.54
C CYS A 64 3.74 4.26 5.18
N LEU A 65 3.38 5.42 4.61
CA LEU A 65 4.23 6.60 4.55
C LEU A 65 3.55 7.70 5.38
N PRO A 66 4.06 7.99 6.59
CA PRO A 66 3.43 8.91 7.53
C PRO A 66 3.71 10.39 7.21
N PHE A 67 4.26 10.69 6.03
CA PHE A 67 4.62 12.05 5.64
C PHE A 67 3.46 12.70 4.87
N PRO A 68 3.03 13.91 5.25
CA PRO A 68 1.89 14.56 4.61
C PRO A 68 2.27 15.12 3.24
N HIS A 69 1.38 14.94 2.26
CA HIS A 69 1.47 15.57 0.93
C HIS A 69 0.07 15.91 0.42
N GLY A 70 -0.02 16.96 -0.39
CA GLY A 70 -1.31 17.45 -0.87
C GLY A 70 -2.22 17.89 0.28
N ARG A 71 -3.42 17.32 0.32
CA ARG A 71 -4.38 17.50 1.43
C ARG A 71 -4.34 16.39 2.48
N TYR A 72 -3.46 15.41 2.33
CA TYR A 72 -3.54 14.15 3.07
C TYR A 72 -2.56 14.14 4.25
N HIS A 73 -2.97 13.52 5.35
CA HIS A 73 -2.13 13.38 6.56
C HIS A 73 -1.01 12.34 6.43
N GLY A 74 -1.15 11.41 5.49
CA GLY A 74 -0.25 10.30 5.25
C GLY A 74 -0.83 9.36 4.19
N LEU A 75 -0.05 8.37 3.77
CA LEU A 75 -0.42 7.39 2.77
C LEU A 75 -0.40 5.98 3.36
N TYR A 76 -1.49 5.25 3.18
CA TYR A 76 -1.58 3.80 3.42
C TYR A 76 -1.79 3.06 2.10
N ILE A 77 -1.03 1.98 1.89
CA ILE A 77 -1.18 1.09 0.74
C ILE A 77 -1.35 -0.34 1.25
N GLU A 78 -2.46 -0.95 0.86
CA GLU A 78 -2.69 -2.38 1.00
C GLU A 78 -2.21 -3.09 -0.27
N MET A 79 -1.34 -4.09 -0.12
CA MET A 79 -0.84 -4.85 -1.25
C MET A 79 -1.75 -6.05 -1.52
N LYS A 80 -2.00 -6.31 -2.80
CA LYS A 80 -2.64 -7.54 -3.27
C LYS A 80 -1.88 -8.11 -4.45
N TYR A 81 -2.22 -9.34 -4.81
CA TYR A 81 -1.67 -10.00 -5.99
C TYR A 81 -2.73 -10.81 -6.72
N GLY A 82 -2.76 -10.68 -8.05
CA GLY A 82 -3.69 -11.40 -8.90
C GLY A 82 -5.14 -11.09 -8.56
N ARG A 83 -5.91 -12.11 -8.16
CA ARG A 83 -7.34 -11.98 -7.83
C ARG A 83 -7.61 -11.86 -6.33
N ASN A 84 -6.58 -11.67 -5.52
CA ASN A 84 -6.74 -11.51 -4.09
C ASN A 84 -7.55 -10.25 -3.79
N ARG A 85 -8.46 -10.36 -2.81
CA ARG A 85 -9.31 -9.28 -2.35
C ARG A 85 -8.92 -8.87 -0.94
N THR A 86 -9.27 -7.65 -0.56
CA THR A 86 -9.20 -7.16 0.82
C THR A 86 -10.08 -8.03 1.72
N THR A 87 -9.63 -8.27 2.95
CA THR A 87 -10.51 -8.81 3.99
C THR A 87 -11.44 -7.72 4.50
N LYS A 88 -12.49 -8.12 5.23
CA LYS A 88 -13.42 -7.17 5.85
C LYS A 88 -12.71 -6.15 6.74
N GLU A 89 -11.79 -6.60 7.60
CA GLU A 89 -11.05 -5.71 8.51
C GLU A 89 -10.08 -4.77 7.77
N GLN A 90 -9.56 -5.20 6.60
CA GLN A 90 -8.74 -4.35 5.74
C GLN A 90 -9.56 -3.24 5.09
N ALA A 91 -10.75 -3.58 4.57
CA ALA A 91 -11.67 -2.62 4.00
C ALA A 91 -12.16 -1.60 5.05
N GLU A 92 -12.51 -2.06 6.27
CA GLU A 92 -12.85 -1.20 7.40
C GLU A 92 -11.72 -0.23 7.75
N PHE A 93 -10.48 -0.73 7.88
CA PHE A 93 -9.32 0.13 8.16
C PHE A 93 -9.09 1.18 7.07
N LEU A 94 -9.14 0.78 5.79
CA LEU A 94 -8.92 1.68 4.67
C LEU A 94 -9.99 2.78 4.63
N ARG A 95 -11.26 2.44 4.87
CA ARG A 95 -12.35 3.42 4.96
C ARG A 95 -12.11 4.41 6.11
N ASP A 96 -11.86 3.90 7.31
CA ASP A 96 -11.64 4.75 8.50
C ASP A 96 -10.46 5.72 8.29
N MET A 97 -9.38 5.26 7.66
CA MET A 97 -8.23 6.11 7.34
C MET A 97 -8.55 7.13 6.24
N SER A 98 -9.33 6.75 5.23
CA SER A 98 -9.79 7.68 4.19
C SER A 98 -10.65 8.79 4.77
N ASP A 99 -11.62 8.43 5.61
CA ASP A 99 -12.52 9.37 6.30
C ASP A 99 -11.75 10.29 7.27
N ALA A 100 -10.67 9.78 7.87
CA ALA A 100 -9.75 10.56 8.69
C ALA A 100 -8.76 11.46 7.91
N GLY A 101 -8.85 11.49 6.57
CA GLY A 101 -8.04 12.37 5.72
C GLY A 101 -6.69 11.79 5.28
N HIS A 102 -6.49 10.47 5.38
CA HIS A 102 -5.34 9.81 4.76
C HIS A 102 -5.61 9.48 3.28
N CYS A 103 -4.54 9.44 2.50
CA CYS A 103 -4.60 8.82 1.18
C CYS A 103 -4.54 7.31 1.36
N VAL A 104 -5.46 6.58 0.75
CA VAL A 104 -5.52 5.12 0.84
C VAL A 104 -5.73 4.51 -0.54
N ALA A 105 -5.12 3.36 -0.80
CA ALA A 105 -5.40 2.57 -1.99
C ALA A 105 -5.01 1.10 -1.78
N VAL A 106 -5.55 0.25 -2.65
CA VAL A 106 -5.11 -1.14 -2.81
C VAL A 106 -4.30 -1.25 -4.11
N CYS A 107 -3.07 -1.73 -4.03
CA CYS A 107 -2.18 -1.90 -5.18
C CYS A 107 -1.91 -3.38 -5.45
N HIS A 108 -2.14 -3.83 -6.69
CA HIS A 108 -2.04 -5.26 -7.04
C HIS A 108 -0.65 -5.70 -7.55
N ASP A 109 0.27 -4.76 -7.66
CA ASP A 109 1.63 -4.98 -8.14
C ASP A 109 2.56 -3.85 -7.69
N ALA A 110 3.87 -4.09 -7.82
CA ALA A 110 4.87 -3.13 -7.38
C ALA A 110 4.84 -1.81 -8.18
N GLN A 111 4.49 -1.87 -9.47
CA GLN A 111 4.46 -0.71 -10.34
C GLN A 111 3.34 0.26 -9.97
N SER A 112 2.13 -0.26 -9.72
CA SER A 112 0.99 0.54 -9.28
C SER A 112 1.23 1.20 -7.92
N ALA A 113 1.83 0.47 -6.97
CA ALA A 113 2.23 1.04 -5.68
C ALA A 113 3.29 2.15 -5.83
N ALA A 114 4.35 1.90 -6.61
CA ALA A 114 5.40 2.88 -6.87
C ALA A 114 4.85 4.14 -7.57
N GLY A 115 3.99 3.97 -8.57
CA GLY A 115 3.36 5.08 -9.29
C GLY A 115 2.45 5.92 -8.40
N LEU A 116 1.66 5.28 -7.51
CA LEU A 116 0.87 5.99 -6.52
C LEU A 116 1.74 6.77 -5.53
N ILE A 117 2.80 6.16 -5.01
CA ILE A 117 3.74 6.81 -4.07
C ILE A 117 4.38 8.03 -4.74
N GLU A 118 4.86 7.88 -5.98
CA GLU A 118 5.48 8.98 -6.72
C GLU A 118 4.48 10.11 -6.99
N GLN A 119 3.25 9.78 -7.38
CA GLN A 119 2.20 10.80 -7.54
C GLN A 119 1.89 11.51 -6.22
N TYR A 120 1.74 10.76 -5.13
CA TYR A 120 1.42 11.28 -3.80
C TYR A 120 2.46 12.29 -3.33
N ILE A 121 3.74 11.93 -3.42
CA ILE A 121 4.87 12.77 -3.00
C ILE A 121 4.96 14.07 -3.81
N ASN A 122 4.61 14.02 -5.09
CA ASN A 122 4.66 15.18 -5.99
C ASN A 122 3.36 16.03 -5.96
N LEU A 123 2.42 15.76 -5.05
CA LEU A 123 1.22 16.57 -4.93
C LEU A 123 1.59 18.01 -4.52
N PRO A 124 1.06 19.04 -5.22
CA PRO A 124 1.16 20.42 -4.74
C PRO A 124 0.36 20.58 -3.45
N GLU A 125 0.56 21.69 -2.73
CA GLU A 125 -0.24 22.01 -1.54
C GLU A 125 -1.75 21.91 -1.82
N ASN A 126 -2.49 21.23 -0.94
CA ASN A 126 -3.93 20.91 -1.10
C ASN A 126 -4.28 20.06 -2.34
N GLY A 127 -3.28 19.51 -3.03
CA GLY A 127 -3.44 18.60 -4.16
C GLY A 127 -4.19 17.33 -3.81
N LEU A 128 -4.92 16.80 -4.78
CA LEU A 128 -5.63 15.54 -4.72
C LEU A 128 -4.91 14.50 -5.59
N VAL A 129 -4.88 13.24 -5.13
CA VAL A 129 -4.47 12.15 -6.01
C VAL A 129 -5.45 12.07 -7.17
N SER A 130 -4.94 12.19 -8.38
CA SER A 130 -5.74 12.14 -9.59
C SER A 130 -5.51 10.80 -10.27
N PHE A 131 -6.38 9.83 -10.00
CA PHE A 131 -6.31 8.50 -10.61
C PHE A 131 -6.47 8.53 -12.14
N SER A 132 -6.95 9.64 -12.72
CA SER A 132 -6.97 9.89 -14.17
C SER A 132 -5.59 10.22 -14.78
N VAL A 133 -4.60 10.57 -13.95
CA VAL A 133 -3.21 10.83 -14.36
C VAL A 133 -2.38 9.55 -14.37
N LEU A 134 -2.80 8.53 -13.61
CA LEU A 134 -2.31 7.16 -13.65
C LEU A 134 -2.79 6.43 -14.92
N LYS A 135 -2.66 7.06 -16.09
CA LYS A 135 -3.17 6.55 -17.40
C LYS A 135 -2.57 5.21 -17.79
N GLU A 136 -1.38 4.90 -17.25
CA GLU A 136 -0.69 3.63 -17.45
C GLU A 136 -1.26 2.52 -16.57
N PHE A 137 -2.19 2.81 -15.67
CA PHE A 137 -2.78 1.86 -14.73
C PHE A 137 -4.30 1.76 -14.92
N SER A 138 -4.83 0.56 -14.66
CA SER A 138 -6.26 0.35 -14.51
C SER A 138 -6.66 0.68 -13.07
N CYS A 139 -7.57 1.65 -12.92
CA CYS A 139 -8.14 2.02 -11.63
C CYS A 139 -9.62 1.64 -11.60
N PHE A 140 -10.05 1.03 -10.50
CA PHE A 140 -11.47 0.76 -10.22
C PHE A 140 -11.77 0.96 -8.74
N TRP A 141 -13.03 1.13 -8.39
CA TRP A 141 -13.47 1.33 -7.01
C TRP A 141 -14.28 0.12 -6.55
N ASP A 142 -14.03 -0.33 -5.33
CA ASP A 142 -14.84 -1.39 -4.72
C ASP A 142 -16.15 -0.83 -4.12
N GLU A 143 -16.95 -1.74 -3.55
CA GLU A 143 -18.21 -1.38 -2.89
C GLU A 143 -18.01 -0.49 -1.66
N ASP A 144 -16.81 -0.50 -1.08
CA ASP A 144 -16.48 0.28 0.10
C ASP A 144 -15.98 1.69 -0.23
N GLY A 145 -15.84 2.02 -1.52
CA GLY A 145 -15.34 3.30 -1.99
C GLY A 145 -13.82 3.40 -1.93
N ILE A 146 -13.11 2.27 -1.96
CA ILE A 146 -11.64 2.23 -1.97
C ILE A 146 -11.13 2.02 -3.40
N CYS A 147 -10.10 2.78 -3.77
CA CYS A 147 -9.49 2.67 -5.08
C CYS A 147 -8.53 1.48 -5.15
N HIS A 148 -8.72 0.64 -6.16
CA HIS A 148 -7.78 -0.41 -6.55
C HIS A 148 -7.02 0.00 -7.81
N ILE A 149 -5.70 -0.19 -7.79
CA ILE A 149 -4.78 0.16 -8.88
C ILE A 149 -4.03 -1.10 -9.31
N LYS A 150 -3.95 -1.34 -10.61
CA LYS A 150 -3.20 -2.46 -11.20
C LYS A 150 -2.67 -2.14 -12.58
N LEU A 151 -1.63 -2.86 -13.02
CA LEU A 151 -1.17 -2.80 -14.40
C LEU A 151 -2.28 -3.22 -15.39
N PRO A 152 -2.37 -2.58 -16.57
CA PRO A 152 -3.30 -2.96 -17.62
C PRO A 152 -2.89 -4.31 -18.22
N GLY A 153 -3.81 -5.27 -18.27
CA GLY A 153 -3.54 -6.59 -18.86
C GLY A 153 -4.65 -7.62 -18.62
N PRO A 154 -4.59 -8.77 -19.32
CA PRO A 154 -5.68 -9.78 -19.36
C PRO A 154 -5.86 -10.57 -18.05
N PHE A 155 -4.99 -10.35 -17.05
CA PHE A 155 -5.08 -10.98 -15.73
C PHE A 155 -5.56 -10.02 -14.64
N ALA A 156 -6.28 -8.98 -15.07
CA ALA A 156 -7.15 -8.16 -14.24
C ALA A 156 -8.15 -8.98 -13.41
#